data_AF-A0A2D4EJK4-F1
#
_entry.id   AF-A0A2D4EJK4-F1
#
_cell.length_a   1.000
_cell.length_b   1.000
_cell.length_c   1.000
_cell.angle_alpha   90.00
_cell.angle_beta   90.00
_cell.angle_gamma   90.00
#
_symmetry.space_group_name_H-M   'P 1'
#
loop_
_entity.id
_entity.type
_entity.pdbx_description
1 polymer ?
#
loop_
_entity_poly.entity_id
_entity_poly.type
_entity_poly.pdbx_seq_one_letter_code
_entity_poly.pdbx_strand_id
1 'polypeptide(L)'
;DLDLRDAEKFADEDKKLKERIDARNELESYAYSLKNQIGDKEKLGGKLSPEDKETIEKAVEEKIEWLESHQDGDIEEFKAQKKELEEVVQPIVGKLYGGAGPPPGGEEAAGEKDEL
;
A
#
# COMPACT_ATOMS: atom_id res chain seq x y z
N ASP A 1 -7.61 -19.53 39.56
CA ASP A 1 -7.25 -19.66 38.11
C ASP A 1 -8.37 -19.29 37.13
N LEU A 2 -9.32 -18.43 37.51
CA LEU A 2 -10.28 -17.85 36.56
C LEU A 2 -9.69 -16.58 35.93
N ASP A 3 -9.06 -15.73 36.77
CA ASP A 3 -8.43 -14.47 36.35
C ASP A 3 -7.36 -14.57 35.26
N LEU A 4 -6.52 -15.61 35.27
CA LEU A 4 -5.46 -15.76 34.25
C LEU A 4 -6.05 -16.09 32.87
N ARG A 5 -7.02 -17.01 32.81
CA ARG A 5 -7.63 -17.44 31.54
C ARG A 5 -8.52 -16.37 30.94
N ASP A 6 -9.20 -15.60 31.79
CA ASP A 6 -9.97 -14.45 31.32
C ASP A 6 -9.03 -13.33 30.86
N ALA A 7 -7.95 -13.02 31.60
CA ALA A 7 -6.95 -12.03 31.17
C ALA A 7 -6.28 -12.38 29.83
N GLU A 8 -5.96 -13.65 29.58
CA GLU A 8 -5.39 -14.11 28.30
C GLU A 8 -6.39 -13.95 27.14
N LYS A 9 -7.68 -14.24 27.35
CA LYS A 9 -8.72 -14.04 26.33
C LYS A 9 -8.94 -12.56 26.01
N PHE A 10 -8.98 -11.70 27.03
CA PHE A 10 -9.13 -10.26 26.80
C PHE A 10 -7.93 -9.69 26.03
N ALA A 11 -6.73 -10.17 26.30
CA ALA A 11 -5.54 -9.75 25.56
C ALA A 11 -5.56 -10.19 24.09
N ASP A 12 -6.03 -11.41 23.79
CA ASP A 12 -6.12 -11.92 22.41
C ASP A 12 -7.20 -11.20 21.59
N GLU A 13 -8.35 -10.91 22.19
CA GLU A 13 -9.43 -10.17 21.54
C GLU A 13 -9.08 -8.69 21.30
N ASP A 14 -8.42 -8.03 22.26
CA ASP A 14 -7.90 -6.66 22.08
C ASP A 14 -6.86 -6.60 20.95
N LYS A 15 -5.97 -7.60 20.90
CA LYS A 15 -4.96 -7.71 19.84
C LYS A 15 -5.60 -7.88 18.46
N LYS A 16 -6.58 -8.77 18.31
CA LYS A 16 -7.30 -8.97 17.04
C LYS A 16 -8.03 -7.70 16.60
N LEU A 17 -8.70 -7.01 17.53
CA LEU A 17 -9.39 -5.76 17.22
C LEU A 17 -8.39 -4.70 16.73
N LYS A 18 -7.24 -4.58 17.40
CA LYS A 18 -6.18 -3.67 16.99
C LYS A 18 -5.64 -4.03 15.61
N GLU A 19 -5.31 -5.30 15.37
CA GLU A 19 -4.83 -5.76 14.06
C GLU A 19 -5.85 -5.52 12.94
N ARG A 20 -7.15 -5.64 13.23
CA ARG A 20 -8.23 -5.31 12.29
C ARG A 20 -8.23 -3.83 11.93
N ILE A 21 -8.14 -2.97 12.94
CA ILE A 21 -8.09 -1.51 12.77
C ILE A 21 -6.84 -1.11 11.97
N ASP A 22 -5.68 -1.66 12.32
CA ASP A 22 -4.43 -1.40 11.62
C ASP A 22 -4.51 -1.83 10.14
N ALA A 23 -5.00 -3.05 9.87
CA ALA A 23 -5.16 -3.55 8.49
C ALA A 23 -6.12 -2.69 7.65
N ARG A 24 -7.24 -2.23 8.25
CA ARG A 24 -8.18 -1.31 7.62
C ARG A 24 -7.51 0.04 7.31
N ASN A 25 -6.81 0.61 8.29
CA ASN A 25 -6.13 1.90 8.15
C ASN A 25 -5.01 1.85 7.12
N GLU A 26 -4.29 0.73 7.01
CA GLU A 26 -3.29 0.51 5.97
C GLU A 26 -3.89 0.54 4.57
N LEU A 27 -4.99 -0.18 4.34
CA LEU A 27 -5.69 -0.17 3.05
C LEU A 27 -6.21 1.22 2.72
N GLU A 28 -6.89 1.86 3.68
CA GLU A 28 -7.46 3.20 3.54
C GLU A 28 -6.37 4.22 3.21
N SER A 29 -5.30 4.25 4.00
CA SER A 29 -4.16 5.15 3.78
C SER A 29 -3.48 4.91 2.45
N TYR A 30 -3.30 3.65 2.05
CA TYR A 30 -2.69 3.31 0.76
C TYR A 30 -3.54 3.77 -0.41
N ALA A 31 -4.85 3.50 -0.39
CA ALA A 31 -5.79 3.93 -1.42
C ALA A 31 -5.83 5.45 -1.57
N TYR A 32 -5.97 6.20 -0.47
CA TYR A 32 -5.97 7.67 -0.52
C TYR A 32 -4.63 8.26 -0.94
N SER A 33 -3.52 7.68 -0.48
CA SER A 33 -2.17 8.09 -0.91
C SER A 33 -2.00 7.95 -2.42
N LEU A 34 -2.42 6.80 -2.99
CA LEU A 34 -2.41 6.58 -4.43
C LEU A 34 -3.30 7.56 -5.18
N LYS A 35 -4.54 7.79 -4.73
CA LYS A 35 -5.47 8.77 -5.31
C LYS A 35 -4.82 10.16 -5.40
N ASN A 36 -4.14 10.57 -4.33
CA ASN A 36 -3.41 11.85 -4.31
C ASN A 36 -2.22 11.84 -5.29
N GLN A 37 -1.42 10.76 -5.33
CA GLN A 37 -0.25 10.66 -6.20
C GLN A 37 -0.61 10.66 -7.70
N ILE A 38 -1.72 10.02 -8.10
CA ILE A 38 -2.20 9.99 -9.49
C ILE A 38 -2.93 11.29 -9.89
N GLY A 39 -3.53 11.98 -8.93
CA GLY A 39 -4.12 13.31 -9.13
C GLY A 39 -3.07 14.41 -9.31
N ASP A 40 -1.89 14.22 -8.72
CA ASP A 40 -0.79 15.16 -8.71
C ASP A 40 0.10 15.01 -9.97
N LYS A 41 0.10 16.04 -10.82
CA LYS A 41 0.89 16.10 -12.06
C LYS A 41 2.40 16.12 -11.81
N GLU A 42 2.85 16.51 -10.62
CA GLU A 42 4.28 16.53 -10.27
C GLU A 42 4.76 15.16 -9.76
N LYS A 43 3.84 14.22 -9.47
CA LYS A 43 4.12 12.88 -8.96
C LYS A 43 3.83 11.79 -10.00
N LEU A 44 2.99 10.81 -9.67
CA LEU A 44 2.64 9.72 -10.57
C LEU A 44 1.71 10.21 -11.68
N GLY A 45 0.83 11.17 -11.40
CA GLY A 45 -0.14 11.69 -12.36
C GLY A 45 0.44 12.32 -13.61
N GLY A 46 1.68 12.84 -13.56
CA GLY A 46 2.39 13.35 -14.74
C GLY A 46 3.33 12.35 -15.41
N LYS A 47 3.56 11.19 -14.78
CA LYS A 47 4.44 10.13 -15.30
C LYS A 47 3.66 8.99 -15.93
N LEU A 48 2.47 8.70 -15.41
CA LEU A 48 1.58 7.65 -15.90
C LEU A 48 0.94 8.01 -17.24
N SER A 49 0.70 6.99 -18.07
CA SER A 49 -0.18 7.14 -19.23
C SER A 49 -1.63 7.38 -18.76
N PRO A 50 -2.51 7.98 -19.60
CA PRO A 50 -3.92 8.15 -19.26
C PRO A 50 -4.61 6.83 -18.93
N GLU A 51 -4.27 5.75 -19.64
CA GLU A 51 -4.81 4.41 -19.47
C GLU A 51 -4.38 3.80 -18.13
N ASP A 52 -3.09 3.89 -17.79
CA ASP A 52 -2.56 3.42 -16.50
C ASP A 52 -3.14 4.22 -15.33
N LYS A 53 -3.29 5.53 -15.51
CA LYS A 53 -3.90 6.41 -14.51
C LYS A 53 -5.36 6.03 -14.24
N GLU A 54 -6.17 5.86 -15.29
CA GLU A 54 -7.57 5.45 -15.17
C GLU A 54 -7.70 4.08 -14.49
N THR A 55 -6.79 3.14 -14.82
CA THR A 55 -6.75 1.81 -14.20
C THR A 55 -6.51 1.89 -12.69
N ILE A 56 -5.53 2.69 -12.26
CA ILE A 56 -5.23 2.88 -10.82
C ILE A 56 -6.37 3.64 -10.14
N GLU A 57 -6.89 4.70 -10.77
CA GLU A 57 -7.98 5.51 -10.22
C GLU A 57 -9.19 4.64 -9.93
N LYS A 58 -9.64 3.85 -10.90
CA LYS A 58 -10.76 2.94 -10.74
C LYS A 58 -10.52 1.90 -9.64
N ALA A 59 -9.36 1.26 -9.63
CA ALA A 59 -9.04 0.26 -8.60
C ALA A 59 -9.04 0.87 -7.19
N VAL A 60 -8.52 2.09 -7.04
CA VAL A 60 -8.51 2.82 -5.78
C VAL A 60 -9.93 3.18 -5.35
N GLU A 61 -10.77 3.68 -6.26
CA GLU A 61 -12.16 4.03 -5.95
C GLU A 61 -12.98 2.80 -5.53
N GLU A 62 -12.84 1.69 -6.26
CA GLU A 62 -13.48 0.42 -5.88
C GLU A 62 -13.08 -0.04 -4.47
N LYS A 63 -11.79 0.13 -4.07
CA LYS A 63 -11.35 -0.22 -2.72
C LYS A 63 -11.87 0.74 -1.65
N ILE A 64 -11.99 2.03 -1.95
CA ILE A 64 -12.56 3.02 -1.02
C ILE A 64 -14.05 2.73 -0.81
N GLU A 65 -14.81 2.51 -1.87
CA GLU A 65 -16.24 2.15 -1.76
C GLU A 65 -16.45 0.84 -1.00
N TRP A 66 -15.57 -0.14 -1.23
CA TRP A 66 -15.58 -1.39 -0.48
C TRP A 66 -15.32 -1.16 1.02
N LEU A 67 -14.33 -0.34 1.38
CA LEU A 67 -14.01 0.03 2.76
C LEU A 67 -15.18 0.73 3.47
N GLU A 68 -15.92 1.58 2.76
CA GLU A 68 -17.10 2.27 3.29
C GLU A 68 -18.26 1.29 3.55
N SER A 69 -18.38 0.25 2.73
CA SER A 69 -19.42 -0.78 2.85
C SER A 69 -19.03 -1.95 3.78
N HIS A 70 -17.74 -2.17 4.02
CA HIS A 70 -17.19 -3.27 4.81
C HIS A 70 -16.36 -2.75 6.00
N GLN A 71 -16.94 -1.83 6.77
CA GLN A 71 -16.29 -1.26 7.96
C GLN A 71 -15.94 -2.31 9.02
N ASP A 72 -16.70 -3.41 9.05
CA ASP A 72 -16.53 -4.52 9.98
C ASP A 72 -15.82 -5.74 9.39
N GLY A 73 -15.19 -5.61 8.23
CA GLY A 73 -14.46 -6.70 7.59
C GLY A 73 -13.37 -7.31 8.49
N ASP A 74 -13.01 -8.55 8.21
CA ASP A 74 -11.96 -9.26 8.94
C ASP A 74 -10.56 -8.81 8.50
N ILE A 75 -9.56 -9.09 9.35
CA ILE A 75 -8.14 -8.77 9.07
C ILE A 75 -7.70 -9.32 7.71
N GLU A 76 -8.12 -10.55 7.39
CA GLU A 76 -7.75 -11.21 6.14
C GLU A 76 -8.40 -10.54 4.93
N GLU A 77 -9.63 -10.02 5.07
CA GLU A 77 -10.32 -9.30 3.99
C GLU A 77 -9.61 -7.98 3.69
N PHE A 78 -9.28 -7.18 4.71
CA PHE A 78 -8.52 -5.95 4.51
C PHE A 78 -7.16 -6.20 3.87
N LYS A 79 -6.45 -7.24 4.30
CA LYS A 79 -5.16 -7.65 3.71
C LYS A 79 -5.32 -8.12 2.25
N ALA A 80 -6.36 -8.89 1.95
CA ALA A 80 -6.65 -9.33 0.59
C ALA A 80 -6.95 -8.16 -0.33
N GLN A 81 -7.82 -7.24 0.09
CA GLN A 81 -8.16 -6.04 -0.67
C GLN A 81 -6.94 -5.14 -0.92
N LYS A 82 -6.05 -5.00 0.06
CA LYS A 82 -4.75 -4.31 -0.11
C LYS A 82 -3.90 -5.00 -1.16
N LYS A 83 -3.74 -6.32 -1.07
CA LYS A 83 -2.95 -7.08 -2.03
C LYS A 83 -3.49 -6.97 -3.45
N GLU A 84 -4.81 -7.05 -3.64
CA GLU A 84 -5.43 -6.85 -4.96
C GLU A 84 -5.12 -5.47 -5.54
N LEU A 85 -5.15 -4.42 -4.71
CA LEU A 85 -4.77 -3.08 -5.15
C LEU A 85 -3.27 -3.00 -5.50
N GLU A 86 -2.41 -3.63 -4.72
CA GLU A 86 -0.98 -3.72 -5.00
C GLU A 86 -0.69 -4.47 -6.31
N GLU A 87 -1.41 -5.57 -6.61
CA GLU A 87 -1.22 -6.35 -7.84
C GLU A 87 -1.56 -5.56 -9.11
N VAL A 88 -2.45 -4.56 -9.01
CA VAL A 88 -2.72 -3.61 -10.10
C VAL A 88 -1.65 -2.53 -10.19
N VAL A 89 -1.27 -1.94 -9.04
CA VAL A 89 -0.40 -0.76 -8.99
C VAL A 89 1.07 -1.10 -9.22
N GLN A 90 1.57 -2.18 -8.61
CA GLN A 90 2.98 -2.62 -8.67
C GLN A 90 3.50 -2.79 -10.11
N PRO A 91 2.82 -3.49 -11.04
CA PRO A 91 3.32 -3.61 -12.41
C PRO A 91 3.33 -2.28 -13.17
N ILE A 92 2.39 -1.38 -12.90
CA ILE A 92 2.31 -0.07 -13.56
C ILE A 92 3.45 0.84 -13.07
N VAL A 93 3.58 0.96 -11.75
CA VAL A 93 4.65 1.73 -11.10
C VAL A 93 6.02 1.12 -11.40
N GLY A 94 6.10 -0.22 -11.43
CA GLY A 94 7.30 -0.95 -11.81
C GLY A 94 7.73 -0.69 -13.26
N LYS A 95 6.79 -0.58 -14.21
CA LYS A 95 7.10 -0.15 -15.59
C LYS A 95 7.63 1.28 -15.64
N LEU A 96 7.12 2.19 -14.81
CA LEU A 96 7.63 3.57 -14.73
C LEU A 96 9.07 3.63 -14.22
N TYR A 97 9.38 2.91 -13.14
CA TYR A 97 10.73 2.92 -12.55
C TYR A 97 11.72 1.97 -13.23
N GLY A 98 11.24 0.90 -13.87
CA GLY A 98 12.06 -0.05 -14.63
C GLY A 98 12.23 0.31 -16.11
N GLY A 99 11.31 1.10 -16.67
CA GLY A 99 11.45 1.75 -17.98
C GLY A 99 12.31 3.01 -17.93
N ALA A 100 12.45 3.61 -16.75
CA ALA A 100 13.58 4.46 -16.43
C ALA A 100 14.81 3.56 -16.27
N GLY A 101 15.53 3.31 -17.37
CA GLY A 101 16.92 2.91 -17.28
C GLY A 101 17.66 3.83 -16.29
N PRO A 102 18.77 3.36 -15.67
CA PRO A 102 19.49 4.12 -14.66
C PRO A 102 19.64 5.58 -15.13
N PRO A 103 19.35 6.57 -14.27
CA PRO A 103 19.30 7.96 -14.69
C PRO A 103 20.57 8.32 -15.46
N PRO A 104 20.49 8.82 -16.72
CA PRO A 104 21.66 9.26 -17.43
C PRO A 104 22.13 10.56 -16.79
N GLY A 105 23.10 10.48 -15.89
CA GLY A 105 23.70 11.66 -15.27
C GLY A 105 24.11 11.43 -13.82
N GLY A 106 25.25 10.76 -13.66
CA GLY A 106 25.92 10.57 -12.38
C GLY A 106 27.18 9.74 -12.58
N GLU A 107 28.00 10.13 -13.56
CA GLU A 107 29.38 9.69 -13.67
C GLU A 107 30.13 10.10 -12.37
N GLU A 108 31.10 9.27 -11.98
CA GLU A 108 32.16 9.50 -10.98
C GLU A 108 31.71 9.31 -9.50
N ALA A 109 32.29 8.43 -8.69
CA ALA A 109 33.68 7.99 -8.66
C ALA A 109 33.82 6.56 -8.13
N ALA A 110 34.83 5.90 -8.70
CA ALA A 110 35.46 4.70 -8.18
C ALA A 110 36.23 4.98 -6.87
N GLY A 111 36.51 3.90 -6.13
CA GLY A 111 37.38 3.89 -4.94
C GLY A 111 36.55 3.87 -3.66
N GLU A 112 36.74 2.97 -2.70
CA GLU A 112 37.90 2.14 -2.42
C GLU A 112 37.44 1.00 -1.51
N LYS A 113 37.88 -0.22 -1.83
CA LYS A 113 38.01 -1.32 -0.88
C LYS A 113 39.18 -0.98 0.03
N ASP A 114 39.00 -1.10 1.33
CA ASP A 114 39.94 -1.69 2.31
C ASP A 114 39.46 -1.28 3.72
N GLU A 115 39.03 -2.23 4.55
CA GLU A 115 39.89 -2.86 5.57
C GLU A 115 40.43 -1.86 6.60
N LEU A 116 39.76 -1.76 7.76
CA LEU A 116 40.35 -1.65 9.11
C LEU A 116 39.28 -1.77 10.20
#